data_AF-A0A7L0ZS59-F1
#
_entry.id   AF-A0A7L0ZS59-F1
#
_cell.length_a   1.000
_cell.length_b   1.000
_cell.length_c   1.000
_cell.angle_alpha   90.00
_cell.angle_beta   90.00
_cell.angle_gamma   90.00
#
_symmetry.space_group_name_H-M   'P 1'
#
loop_
_entity.id
_entity.type
_entity.pdbx_description
1 polymer ?
#
loop_
_entity_poly.entity_id
_entity_poly.type
_entity_poly.pdbx_seq_one_letter_code
_entity_poly.pdbx_strand_id
1 'polypeptide(L)'
;PQTGRLALYLLGLRATCPPTKPDRALVTWLKYYLEEDWTGSQRHGHPLTSYYQYGLGVLALCAHHKRVREEVIRRLLTAQHRGRLGHSAVDTEAVLALAFTCLERRRLVGARLADELRAAVHRVSRSMAQAQGPEGVIGNIYSTPWALQVFLATGMCHTEPAYGQAMAALLENLDAFSTAATMAQVLPVLHGHSYLDITSMHCQEELDTLTPLDMEPQTEVPGNKTVRLVVECAQPWCLELQLYDRQVSTPAAASLLDVLWAATAQEPHFKFDTQDTPQGPYLTQVLGLEARQEKRNYWQLLTAPSTPLLTSIADYIPHDGETLILRLSKW
;
A
#
# COMPACT_ATOMS: atom_id res chain seq x y z
N PRO A 1 -9.22 4.91 -9.19
CA PRO A 1 -8.46 5.30 -7.97
C PRO A 1 -7.79 6.68 -8.10
N GLN A 2 -8.59 7.75 -7.99
CA GLN A 2 -8.12 9.14 -8.12
C GLN A 2 -7.71 9.75 -6.77
N THR A 3 -8.38 9.37 -5.66
CA THR A 3 -8.09 9.88 -4.30
C THR A 3 -6.65 9.65 -3.88
N GLY A 4 -6.16 8.40 -3.93
CA GLY A 4 -4.82 8.05 -3.45
C GLY A 4 -3.69 8.70 -4.25
N ARG A 5 -3.78 8.69 -5.58
CA ARG A 5 -2.77 9.29 -6.46
C ARG A 5 -2.68 10.80 -6.28
N LEU A 6 -3.82 11.49 -6.23
CA LEU A 6 -3.86 12.92 -5.99
C LEU A 6 -3.36 13.28 -4.58
N ALA A 7 -3.66 12.46 -3.58
CA ALA A 7 -3.12 12.63 -2.23
C ALA A 7 -1.60 12.50 -2.19
N LEU A 8 -1.03 11.44 -2.80
CA LEU A 8 0.44 11.28 -2.93
C LEU A 8 1.08 12.44 -3.67
N TYR A 9 0.48 12.89 -4.77
CA TYR A 9 0.95 14.06 -5.50
C TYR A 9 1.00 15.30 -4.60
N LEU A 10 -0.04 15.57 -3.81
CA LEU A 10 -0.07 16.70 -2.90
C LEU A 10 0.95 16.56 -1.75
N LEU A 11 1.19 15.36 -1.24
CA LEU A 11 2.24 15.11 -0.24
C LEU A 11 3.63 15.38 -0.85
N GLY A 12 3.91 14.86 -2.04
CA GLY A 12 5.15 15.12 -2.78
C GLY A 12 5.34 16.60 -3.09
N LEU A 13 4.27 17.27 -3.53
CA LEU A 13 4.27 18.72 -3.72
C LEU A 13 4.57 19.43 -2.40
N ARG A 14 4.06 19.00 -1.25
CA ARG A 14 4.43 19.64 0.04
C ARG A 14 5.90 19.42 0.39
N ALA A 15 6.48 18.29 0.00
CA ALA A 15 7.88 17.95 0.21
C ALA A 15 8.85 18.78 -0.64
N THR A 16 8.41 19.46 -1.71
CA THR A 16 9.28 20.38 -2.47
C THR A 16 9.30 21.81 -1.91
N CYS A 17 8.71 22.04 -0.74
CA CYS A 17 8.50 23.36 -0.12
C CYS A 17 8.05 24.45 -1.12
N PRO A 18 7.00 24.19 -1.91
CA PRO A 18 6.54 25.07 -2.96
C PRO A 18 6.08 26.39 -2.35
N PRO A 19 6.09 27.48 -3.15
CA PRO A 19 5.61 28.78 -2.70
C PRO A 19 4.18 28.69 -2.15
N THR A 20 3.86 29.61 -1.24
CA THR A 20 2.71 29.60 -0.31
C THR A 20 1.30 29.46 -0.91
N LYS A 21 1.15 29.43 -2.23
CA LYS A 21 -0.14 29.20 -2.89
C LYS A 21 -0.25 27.73 -3.32
N PRO A 22 -0.86 26.85 -2.51
CA PRO A 22 -1.19 25.51 -2.98
C PRO A 22 -2.11 25.62 -4.19
N ASP A 23 -1.97 24.68 -5.12
CA ASP A 23 -2.86 24.59 -6.27
C ASP A 23 -4.31 24.37 -5.77
N ARG A 24 -5.07 25.47 -5.74
CA ARG A 24 -6.43 25.49 -5.19
C ARG A 24 -7.33 24.49 -5.92
N ALA A 25 -7.08 24.21 -7.19
CA ALA A 25 -7.85 23.26 -7.97
C ALA A 25 -7.61 21.83 -7.45
N LEU A 26 -6.36 21.43 -7.24
CA LEU A 26 -6.02 20.08 -6.77
C LEU A 26 -6.55 19.80 -5.36
N VAL A 27 -6.45 20.77 -4.45
CA VAL A 27 -7.05 20.65 -3.11
C VAL A 27 -8.57 20.48 -3.21
N THR A 28 -9.23 21.20 -4.12
CA THR A 28 -10.68 21.12 -4.31
C THR A 28 -11.09 19.76 -4.85
N TRP A 29 -10.36 19.22 -5.83
CA TRP A 29 -10.56 17.88 -6.35
C TRP A 29 -10.36 16.81 -5.29
N LEU A 30 -9.31 16.91 -4.45
CA LEU A 30 -9.10 15.93 -3.39
C LEU A 30 -10.24 15.94 -2.36
N LYS A 31 -10.76 17.13 -2.01
CA LYS A 31 -11.96 17.24 -1.16
C LYS A 31 -13.18 16.60 -1.80
N TYR A 32 -13.39 16.82 -3.09
CA TYR A 32 -14.48 16.21 -3.85
C TYR A 32 -14.40 14.68 -3.81
N TYR A 33 -13.24 14.09 -4.13
CA TYR A 33 -13.07 12.63 -4.10
C TYR A 33 -13.23 12.02 -2.70
N LEU A 34 -12.81 12.72 -1.65
CA LEU A 34 -13.06 12.28 -0.27
C LEU A 34 -14.54 12.29 0.11
N GLU A 35 -15.32 13.24 -0.41
CA GLU A 35 -16.78 13.26 -0.22
C GLU A 35 -17.46 12.13 -0.98
N GLU A 36 -16.95 11.76 -2.17
CA GLU A 36 -17.41 10.58 -2.90
C GLU A 36 -17.09 9.28 -2.14
N ASP A 37 -15.85 9.13 -1.63
CA ASP A 37 -15.45 8.00 -0.80
C ASP A 37 -16.29 7.91 0.49
N TRP A 38 -16.57 9.04 1.13
CA TRP A 38 -17.47 9.11 2.28
C TRP A 38 -18.89 8.66 1.91
N THR A 39 -19.46 9.20 0.82
CA THR A 39 -20.81 8.86 0.36
C THR A 39 -20.91 7.38 -0.01
N GLY A 40 -19.92 6.86 -0.73
CA GLY A 40 -19.79 5.43 -1.03
C GLY A 40 -19.75 4.59 0.23
N SER A 41 -19.00 5.02 1.25
CA SER A 41 -18.94 4.32 2.53
C SER A 41 -20.27 4.26 3.29
N GLN A 42 -21.10 5.30 3.16
CA GLN A 42 -22.45 5.30 3.73
C GLN A 42 -23.37 4.35 2.97
N ARG A 43 -23.31 4.37 1.64
CA ARG A 43 -24.19 3.57 0.77
C ARG A 43 -23.84 2.08 0.75
N HIS A 44 -22.55 1.74 0.68
CA HIS A 44 -22.06 0.38 0.44
C HIS A 44 -21.41 -0.26 1.68
N GLY A 45 -21.21 0.51 2.76
CA GLY A 45 -20.50 0.06 3.96
C GLY A 45 -18.96 0.15 3.85
N HIS A 46 -18.42 0.52 2.68
CA HIS A 46 -17.00 0.72 2.41
C HIS A 46 -16.81 1.87 1.39
N PRO A 47 -15.66 2.58 1.41
CA PRO A 47 -15.37 3.62 0.42
C PRO A 47 -15.37 3.09 -1.02
N LEU A 48 -15.47 4.00 -1.99
CA LEU A 48 -15.36 3.66 -3.41
C LEU A 48 -13.93 3.19 -3.73
N THR A 49 -12.95 3.74 -3.03
CA THR A 49 -11.55 3.30 -3.07
C THR A 49 -11.26 2.29 -1.93
N SER A 50 -10.42 2.67 -0.97
CA SER A 50 -10.07 1.90 0.23
C SER A 50 -9.92 2.85 1.41
N TYR A 51 -10.00 2.33 2.64
CA TYR A 51 -9.75 3.17 3.82
C TYR A 51 -8.30 3.70 3.85
N TYR A 52 -7.36 2.99 3.23
CA TYR A 52 -5.99 3.48 3.01
C TYR A 52 -5.98 4.77 2.15
N GLN A 53 -6.59 4.75 0.96
CA GLN A 53 -6.63 5.93 0.08
C GLN A 53 -7.44 7.08 0.68
N TYR A 54 -8.54 6.75 1.39
CA TYR A 54 -9.33 7.71 2.14
C TYR A 54 -8.44 8.38 3.22
N GLY A 55 -7.79 7.60 4.08
CA GLY A 55 -6.88 8.12 5.11
C GLY A 55 -5.77 8.98 4.52
N LEU A 56 -5.21 8.55 3.38
CA LEU A 56 -4.16 9.28 2.68
C LEU A 56 -4.63 10.65 2.17
N GLY A 57 -5.87 10.74 1.67
CA GLY A 57 -6.47 12.01 1.30
C GLY A 57 -6.66 12.96 2.48
N VAL A 58 -7.06 12.44 3.64
CA VAL A 58 -7.17 13.24 4.88
C VAL A 58 -5.79 13.73 5.33
N LEU A 59 -4.78 12.87 5.29
CA LEU A 59 -3.39 13.21 5.59
C LEU A 59 -2.87 14.33 4.67
N ALA A 60 -3.07 14.19 3.35
CA ALA A 60 -2.64 15.19 2.37
C ALA A 60 -3.32 16.54 2.57
N LEU A 61 -4.64 16.58 2.82
CA LEU A 61 -5.33 17.83 3.14
C LEU A 61 -4.81 18.47 4.42
N CYS A 62 -4.54 17.67 5.45
CA CYS A 62 -3.96 18.17 6.69
C CYS A 62 -2.54 18.75 6.47
N ALA A 63 -1.70 18.10 5.67
CA ALA A 63 -0.36 18.58 5.32
C ALA A 63 -0.38 19.94 4.62
N HIS A 64 -1.45 20.23 3.88
CA HIS A 64 -1.73 21.52 3.22
C HIS A 64 -2.53 22.50 4.09
N HIS A 65 -2.67 22.22 5.39
CA HIS A 65 -3.42 23.02 6.35
C HIS A 65 -4.89 23.26 5.95
N LYS A 66 -5.53 22.24 5.39
CA LYS A 66 -6.93 22.27 4.96
C LYS A 66 -7.79 21.45 5.89
N ARG A 67 -8.91 22.05 6.30
CA ARG A 67 -9.91 21.37 7.14
C ARG A 67 -10.71 20.36 6.31
N VAL A 68 -11.04 19.26 6.96
CA VAL A 68 -11.90 18.18 6.46
C VAL A 68 -13.19 18.20 7.29
N ARG A 69 -14.33 17.83 6.69
CA ARG A 69 -15.61 17.75 7.42
C ARG A 69 -15.49 16.73 8.56
N GLU A 70 -16.05 17.03 9.72
CA GLU A 70 -15.96 16.14 10.89
C GLU A 70 -16.54 14.74 10.60
N GLU A 71 -17.64 14.64 9.86
CA GLU A 71 -18.27 13.36 9.50
C GLU A 71 -17.37 12.45 8.64
N VAL A 72 -16.54 13.06 7.80
CA VAL A 72 -15.54 12.37 6.95
C VAL A 72 -14.48 11.74 7.86
N ILE A 73 -14.02 12.47 8.89
CA ILE A 73 -13.07 11.98 9.89
C ILE A 73 -13.71 10.90 10.79
N ARG A 74 -14.94 11.13 11.27
CA ARG A 74 -15.68 10.17 12.12
C ARG A 74 -15.93 8.85 11.40
N ARG A 75 -16.05 8.86 10.07
CA ARG A 75 -16.16 7.64 9.29
C ARG A 75 -14.91 6.77 9.40
N LEU A 76 -13.72 7.37 9.30
CA LEU A 76 -12.44 6.67 9.48
C LEU A 76 -12.30 6.11 10.90
N LEU A 77 -12.62 6.91 11.92
CA LEU A 77 -12.64 6.46 13.32
C LEU A 77 -13.54 5.24 13.51
N THR A 78 -14.76 5.28 12.97
CA THR A 78 -15.73 4.19 13.09
C THR A 78 -15.24 2.92 12.40
N ALA A 79 -14.62 3.05 11.21
CA ALA A 79 -14.07 1.92 10.47
C ALA A 79 -12.92 1.25 11.24
N GLN A 80 -12.01 2.04 11.80
CA GLN A 80 -10.91 1.55 12.64
C GLN A 80 -11.44 0.86 13.90
N HIS A 81 -12.38 1.49 14.62
CA HIS A 81 -12.96 0.92 15.84
C HIS A 81 -13.67 -0.42 15.63
N ARG A 82 -14.29 -0.61 14.47
CA ARG A 82 -15.02 -1.84 14.15
C ARG A 82 -14.13 -2.91 13.50
N GLY A 83 -12.83 -2.67 13.37
CA GLY A 83 -11.91 -3.58 12.66
C GLY A 83 -12.27 -3.76 11.17
N ARG A 84 -12.90 -2.77 10.55
CA ARG A 84 -13.41 -2.84 9.16
C ARG A 84 -12.44 -2.19 8.16
N LEU A 85 -11.16 -2.49 8.28
CA LEU A 85 -10.10 -1.88 7.46
C LEU A 85 -9.67 -2.72 6.26
N GLY A 86 -10.02 -4.02 6.21
CA GLY A 86 -9.71 -4.93 5.11
C GLY A 86 -8.41 -5.71 5.33
N HIS A 87 -7.84 -6.29 4.26
CA HIS A 87 -6.70 -7.21 4.33
C HIS A 87 -5.36 -6.56 4.73
N SER A 88 -5.10 -5.31 4.32
CA SER A 88 -3.88 -4.56 4.68
C SER A 88 -4.11 -3.71 5.93
N ALA A 89 -4.43 -4.37 7.05
CA ALA A 89 -4.84 -3.71 8.28
C ALA A 89 -3.74 -2.79 8.83
N VAL A 90 -2.48 -3.25 8.89
CA VAL A 90 -1.35 -2.46 9.45
C VAL A 90 -1.09 -1.20 8.63
N ASP A 91 -0.98 -1.31 7.30
CA ASP A 91 -0.73 -0.18 6.40
C ASP A 91 -1.85 0.85 6.48
N THR A 92 -3.09 0.36 6.50
CA THR A 92 -4.28 1.21 6.60
C THR A 92 -4.33 1.91 7.95
N GLU A 93 -4.15 1.17 9.05
CA GLU A 93 -4.09 1.73 10.41
C GLU A 93 -2.99 2.78 10.54
N ALA A 94 -1.83 2.56 9.92
CA ALA A 94 -0.72 3.50 9.95
C ALA A 94 -1.07 4.82 9.27
N VAL A 95 -1.60 4.76 8.05
CA VAL A 95 -2.02 5.97 7.33
C VAL A 95 -3.12 6.72 8.10
N LEU A 96 -4.07 6.01 8.71
CA LEU A 96 -5.09 6.61 9.56
C LEU A 96 -4.46 7.28 10.80
N ALA A 97 -3.54 6.61 11.47
CA ALA A 97 -2.84 7.15 12.64
C ALA A 97 -2.01 8.39 12.30
N LEU A 98 -1.32 8.40 11.15
CA LEU A 98 -0.61 9.57 10.66
C LEU A 98 -1.61 10.72 10.39
N ALA A 99 -2.71 10.45 9.67
CA ALA A 99 -3.73 11.45 9.38
C ALA A 99 -4.34 12.06 10.67
N PHE A 100 -4.64 11.23 11.66
CA PHE A 100 -5.20 11.65 12.94
C PHE A 100 -4.21 12.48 13.77
N THR A 101 -2.95 12.05 13.83
CA THR A 101 -1.87 12.80 14.47
C THR A 101 -1.70 14.16 13.81
N CYS A 102 -1.78 14.23 12.47
CA CYS A 102 -1.71 15.50 11.74
C CYS A 102 -2.84 16.46 12.15
N LEU A 103 -4.10 15.99 12.09
CA LEU A 103 -5.28 16.80 12.39
C LEU A 103 -5.26 17.38 13.80
N GLU A 104 -4.80 16.57 14.76
CA GLU A 104 -4.64 16.95 16.16
C GLU A 104 -3.55 18.02 16.32
N ARG A 105 -2.32 17.76 15.85
CA ARG A 105 -1.18 18.69 15.96
C ARG A 105 -1.43 20.04 15.29
N ARG A 106 -2.07 20.02 14.13
CA ARG A 106 -2.39 21.24 13.36
C ARG A 106 -3.66 21.94 13.83
N ARG A 107 -4.33 21.43 14.87
CA ARG A 107 -5.56 22.00 15.45
C ARG A 107 -6.64 22.22 14.39
N LEU A 108 -6.79 21.26 13.47
CA LEU A 108 -7.75 21.32 12.37
C LEU A 108 -9.13 20.75 12.73
N VAL A 109 -9.29 20.26 13.96
CA VAL A 109 -10.51 19.67 14.53
C VAL A 109 -10.82 20.30 15.90
N GLY A 110 -12.07 20.16 16.36
CA GLY A 110 -12.46 20.60 17.71
C GLY A 110 -11.85 19.75 18.83
N ALA A 111 -11.76 20.31 20.05
CA ALA A 111 -11.07 19.69 21.18
C ALA A 111 -11.55 18.26 21.51
N ARG A 112 -12.87 18.05 21.57
CA ARG A 112 -13.45 16.72 21.82
C ARG A 112 -13.01 15.68 20.77
N LEU A 113 -13.06 16.04 19.49
CA LEU A 113 -12.64 15.15 18.42
C LEU A 113 -11.12 14.91 18.49
N ALA A 114 -10.33 15.93 18.81
CA ALA A 114 -8.88 15.79 19.01
C ALA A 114 -8.54 14.73 20.09
N ASP A 115 -9.26 14.71 21.21
CA ASP A 115 -9.06 13.69 22.25
C ASP A 115 -9.44 12.28 21.78
N GLU A 116 -10.53 12.15 21.02
CA GLU A 116 -10.93 10.88 20.37
C GLU A 116 -9.86 10.39 19.39
N LEU A 117 -9.31 11.29 18.57
CA LEU A 117 -8.22 11.01 17.63
C LEU A 117 -6.95 10.56 18.36
N ARG A 118 -6.53 11.27 19.41
CA ARG A 118 -5.34 10.93 20.21
C ARG A 118 -5.48 9.54 20.83
N ALA A 119 -6.64 9.23 21.39
CA ALA A 119 -6.92 7.90 21.94
C ALA A 119 -6.88 6.81 20.86
N ALA A 120 -7.35 7.11 19.63
CA ALA A 120 -7.30 6.18 18.50
C ALA A 120 -5.86 5.91 18.04
N VAL A 121 -5.03 6.94 17.94
CA VAL A 121 -3.60 6.82 17.62
C VAL A 121 -2.88 5.96 18.65
N HIS A 122 -3.08 6.20 19.95
CA HIS A 122 -2.49 5.37 21.02
C HIS A 122 -2.93 3.90 20.99
N ARG A 123 -4.14 3.60 20.53
CA ARG A 123 -4.59 2.20 20.35
C ARG A 123 -3.89 1.53 19.17
N VAL A 124 -3.83 2.19 18.01
CA VAL A 124 -3.16 1.67 16.81
C VAL A 124 -1.68 1.40 17.08
N SER A 125 -1.03 2.35 17.71
CA SER A 125 0.36 2.28 18.14
C SER A 125 0.68 1.00 18.93
N ARG A 126 -0.14 0.71 19.94
CA ARG A 126 0.02 -0.52 20.74
C ARG A 126 -0.34 -1.77 19.95
N SER A 127 -1.38 -1.70 19.11
CA SER A 127 -1.77 -2.80 18.20
C SER A 127 -0.61 -3.19 17.28
N MET A 128 0.10 -2.22 16.72
CA MET A 128 1.28 -2.44 15.88
C MET A 128 2.43 -3.08 16.64
N ALA A 129 2.74 -2.59 17.84
CA ALA A 129 3.75 -3.21 18.70
C ALA A 129 3.39 -4.67 19.06
N GLN A 130 2.11 -4.96 19.29
CA GLN A 130 1.60 -6.31 19.56
C GLN A 130 1.57 -7.22 18.32
N ALA A 131 1.48 -6.63 17.13
CA ALA A 131 1.51 -7.35 15.85
C ALA A 131 2.95 -7.68 15.39
N GLN A 132 3.96 -7.34 16.18
CA GLN A 132 5.35 -7.68 15.91
C GLN A 132 5.58 -9.18 16.04
N GLY A 133 6.09 -9.78 14.97
CA GLY A 133 6.51 -11.17 14.94
C GLY A 133 7.85 -11.40 15.65
N PRO A 134 8.26 -12.66 15.82
CA PRO A 134 9.52 -13.02 16.51
C PRO A 134 10.76 -12.46 15.82
N GLU A 135 10.70 -12.22 14.51
CA GLU A 135 11.77 -11.63 13.69
C GLU A 135 11.77 -10.09 13.73
N GLY A 136 10.93 -9.46 14.56
CA GLY A 136 10.83 -8.00 14.65
C GLY A 136 9.95 -7.34 13.56
N VAL A 137 9.53 -8.10 12.55
CA VAL A 137 8.62 -7.66 11.48
C VAL A 137 7.22 -7.34 12.03
N ILE A 138 6.63 -6.20 11.65
CA ILE A 138 5.27 -5.80 12.05
C ILE A 138 4.30 -6.04 10.90
N GLY A 139 3.44 -7.06 11.05
CA GLY A 139 2.57 -7.53 9.96
C GLY A 139 3.36 -8.31 8.91
N ASN A 140 3.93 -7.61 7.93
CA ASN A 140 4.88 -8.16 6.96
C ASN A 140 6.00 -7.14 6.71
N ILE A 141 7.03 -7.53 5.95
CA ILE A 141 8.18 -6.66 5.72
C ILE A 141 7.80 -5.32 5.06
N TYR A 142 6.85 -5.31 4.12
CA TYR A 142 6.38 -4.10 3.43
C TYR A 142 5.47 -3.22 4.30
N SER A 143 4.78 -3.78 5.28
CA SER A 143 3.98 -3.03 6.27
C SER A 143 4.83 -2.46 7.41
N THR A 144 6.03 -3.00 7.64
CA THR A 144 6.90 -2.60 8.75
C THR A 144 7.34 -1.11 8.68
N PRO A 145 7.74 -0.55 7.52
CA PRO A 145 8.02 0.88 7.39
C PRO A 145 6.86 1.78 7.80
N TRP A 146 5.61 1.38 7.51
CA TRP A 146 4.43 2.15 7.90
C TRP A 146 4.27 2.22 9.42
N ALA A 147 4.51 1.12 10.13
CA ALA A 147 4.49 1.10 11.59
C ALA A 147 5.62 1.96 12.18
N LEU A 148 6.82 1.89 11.62
CA LEU A 148 7.96 2.71 12.04
C LEU A 148 7.69 4.21 11.84
N GLN A 149 7.03 4.60 10.74
CA GLN A 149 6.59 6.00 10.55
C GLN A 149 5.61 6.45 11.64
N VAL A 150 4.70 5.59 12.10
CA VAL A 150 3.78 5.91 13.21
C VAL A 150 4.56 6.09 14.51
N PHE A 151 5.50 5.21 14.82
CA PHE A 151 6.34 5.31 16.02
C PHE A 151 7.16 6.61 16.05
N LEU A 152 7.76 6.98 14.92
CA LEU A 152 8.46 8.26 14.75
C LEU A 152 7.50 9.43 14.92
N ALA A 153 6.38 9.40 14.17
CA ALA A 153 5.39 10.46 14.17
C ALA A 153 4.77 10.71 15.54
N THR A 154 4.66 9.70 16.40
CA THR A 154 4.03 9.80 17.74
C THR A 154 5.05 9.96 18.87
N GLY A 155 6.35 9.92 18.58
CA GLY A 155 7.43 10.03 19.56
C GLY A 155 7.66 8.76 20.38
N MET A 156 7.08 7.62 20.00
CA MET A 156 7.24 6.36 20.73
C MET A 156 8.47 5.56 20.30
N CYS A 157 9.23 6.04 19.30
CA CYS A 157 10.52 5.45 18.92
C CYS A 157 11.50 5.32 20.10
N HIS A 158 11.35 6.15 21.14
CA HIS A 158 12.17 6.09 22.35
C HIS A 158 11.60 5.20 23.47
N THR A 159 10.30 4.89 23.44
CA THR A 159 9.60 4.24 24.54
C THR A 159 9.15 2.82 24.21
N GLU A 160 8.89 2.53 22.94
CA GLU A 160 8.42 1.22 22.50
C GLU A 160 9.60 0.35 22.03
N PRO A 161 9.94 -0.73 22.75
CA PRO A 161 11.03 -1.64 22.34
C PRO A 161 10.82 -2.22 20.93
N ALA A 162 9.55 -2.35 20.53
CA ALA A 162 9.17 -2.82 19.21
C ALA A 162 9.77 -1.98 18.07
N TYR A 163 10.00 -0.68 18.29
CA TYR A 163 10.63 0.18 17.29
C TYR A 163 12.05 -0.29 16.94
N GLY A 164 12.89 -0.57 17.94
CA GLY A 164 14.27 -0.99 17.73
C GLY A 164 14.37 -2.34 17.01
N GLN A 165 13.51 -3.29 17.41
CA GLN A 165 13.44 -4.61 16.77
C GLN A 165 12.93 -4.52 15.32
N ALA A 166 11.91 -3.69 15.06
CA ALA A 166 11.39 -3.49 13.71
C ALA A 166 12.37 -2.76 12.80
N MET A 167 13.15 -1.80 13.34
CA MET A 167 14.22 -1.14 12.59
C MET A 167 15.33 -2.14 12.24
N ALA A 168 15.74 -3.00 13.17
CA ALA A 168 16.72 -4.05 12.89
C ALA A 168 16.23 -5.01 11.78
N ALA A 169 14.99 -5.50 11.91
CA ALA A 169 14.37 -6.35 10.90
C ALA A 169 14.30 -5.68 9.51
N LEU A 170 13.96 -4.39 9.46
CA LEU A 170 13.94 -3.60 8.24
C LEU A 170 15.33 -3.51 7.60
N LEU A 171 16.37 -3.25 8.38
CA LEU A 171 17.76 -3.14 7.91
C LEU A 171 18.29 -4.48 7.37
N GLU A 172 17.92 -5.59 8.02
CA GLU A 172 18.30 -6.94 7.60
C GLU A 172 17.63 -7.38 6.29
N ASN A 173 16.48 -6.78 5.93
CA ASN A 173 15.68 -7.14 4.75
C ASN A 173 15.55 -5.97 3.75
N LEU A 174 16.56 -5.10 3.64
CA LEU A 174 16.54 -3.95 2.72
C LEU A 174 16.50 -4.38 1.25
N ASP A 175 17.02 -5.55 0.93
CA ASP A 175 17.00 -6.16 -0.40
C ASP A 175 15.58 -6.44 -0.92
N ALA A 176 14.61 -6.63 -0.02
CA ALA A 176 13.20 -6.74 -0.37
C ALA A 176 12.62 -5.44 -0.99
N PHE A 177 13.26 -4.28 -0.77
CA PHE A 177 12.78 -2.98 -1.24
C PHE A 177 13.45 -2.54 -2.54
N SER A 178 13.40 -3.41 -3.55
CA SER A 178 14.13 -3.23 -4.81
C SER A 178 13.53 -2.21 -5.78
N THR A 179 12.28 -1.77 -5.57
CA THR A 179 11.60 -0.83 -6.48
C THR A 179 11.59 0.58 -5.91
N ALA A 180 11.53 1.59 -6.80
CA ALA A 180 11.41 2.99 -6.37
C ALA A 180 10.19 3.21 -5.44
N ALA A 181 9.10 2.48 -5.67
CA ALA A 181 7.86 2.60 -4.90
C ALA A 181 7.97 2.05 -3.48
N THR A 182 8.67 0.92 -3.30
CA THR A 182 8.88 0.30 -1.99
C THR A 182 9.99 1.04 -1.23
N MET A 183 11.06 1.43 -1.92
CA MET A 183 12.14 2.23 -1.34
C MET A 183 11.66 3.61 -0.87
N ALA A 184 10.77 4.28 -1.62
CA ALA A 184 10.18 5.56 -1.21
C ALA A 184 9.40 5.49 0.13
N GLN A 185 8.93 4.30 0.54
CA GLN A 185 8.25 4.11 1.83
C GLN A 185 9.25 3.93 2.98
N VAL A 186 10.44 3.42 2.67
CA VAL A 186 11.51 3.08 3.61
C VAL A 186 12.42 4.27 3.90
N LEU A 187 12.79 5.04 2.87
CA LEU A 187 13.76 6.14 3.00
C LEU A 187 13.44 7.16 4.10
N PRO A 188 12.18 7.62 4.29
CA PRO A 188 11.86 8.51 5.40
C PRO A 188 12.23 7.89 6.74
N VAL A 189 11.91 6.61 6.95
CA VAL A 189 12.16 5.91 8.20
C VAL A 189 13.65 5.74 8.47
N LEU A 190 14.43 5.41 7.44
CA LEU A 190 15.90 5.32 7.53
C LEU A 190 16.54 6.67 7.90
N HIS A 191 15.92 7.78 7.49
CA HIS A 191 16.32 9.13 7.89
C HIS A 191 15.66 9.60 9.20
N GLY A 192 14.97 8.72 9.94
CA GLY A 192 14.32 9.08 11.20
C GLY A 192 13.10 10.00 11.03
N HIS A 193 12.47 10.00 9.86
CA HIS A 193 11.30 10.80 9.51
C HIS A 193 10.08 9.96 9.13
N SER A 194 8.95 10.66 9.10
CA SER A 194 7.62 10.18 8.74
C SER A 194 6.99 11.13 7.74
N TYR A 195 5.90 10.71 7.12
CA TYR A 195 5.11 11.61 6.28
C TYR A 195 4.52 12.82 7.02
N LEU A 196 4.56 12.89 8.36
CA LEU A 196 4.15 14.09 9.10
C LEU A 196 5.19 15.19 9.13
N ASP A 197 6.46 14.85 8.93
CA ASP A 197 7.54 15.83 8.98
C ASP A 197 7.45 16.82 7.83
N ILE A 198 6.92 16.40 6.68
CA ILE A 198 6.66 17.29 5.53
C ILE A 198 5.72 18.46 5.90
N THR A 199 4.89 18.33 6.94
CA THR A 199 3.94 19.38 7.30
C THR A 199 4.63 20.63 7.87
N SER A 200 5.80 20.44 8.49
CA SER A 200 6.65 21.48 9.10
C SER A 200 8.05 21.58 8.47
N MET A 201 8.32 20.79 7.43
CA MET A 201 9.61 20.78 6.75
C MET A 201 9.91 22.13 6.08
N HIS A 202 11.18 22.52 6.19
CA HIS A 202 11.79 23.66 5.51
C HIS A 202 12.89 23.10 4.59
N CYS A 203 12.80 23.39 3.29
CA CYS A 203 13.75 22.87 2.33
C CYS A 203 15.05 23.67 2.45
N GLN A 204 16.14 22.96 2.54
CA GLN A 204 17.49 23.51 2.51
C GLN A 204 18.15 23.05 1.22
N GLU A 205 19.20 23.76 0.79
CA GLU A 205 20.04 23.26 -0.28
C GLU A 205 20.76 22.00 0.24
N GLU A 206 20.50 20.88 -0.42
CA GLU A 206 21.25 19.65 -0.19
C GLU A 206 22.42 19.58 -1.17
N LEU A 207 23.55 19.06 -0.70
CA LEU A 207 24.68 18.77 -1.57
C LEU A 207 24.30 17.57 -2.45
N ASP A 208 24.48 17.71 -3.76
CA ASP A 208 24.28 16.60 -4.70
C ASP A 208 25.44 15.59 -4.55
N THR A 209 25.31 14.71 -3.57
CA THR A 209 26.29 13.67 -3.24
C THR A 209 25.96 12.31 -3.86
N LEU A 210 24.86 12.20 -4.61
CA LEU A 210 24.44 10.95 -5.22
C LEU A 210 25.27 10.70 -6.49
N THR A 211 26.23 9.79 -6.40
CA THR A 211 26.96 9.32 -7.58
C THR A 211 26.19 8.18 -8.24
N PRO A 212 25.88 8.27 -9.55
CA PRO A 212 25.34 7.12 -10.28
C PRO A 212 26.26 5.92 -10.09
N LEU A 213 25.69 4.81 -9.63
CA LEU A 213 26.40 3.54 -9.65
C LEU A 213 26.23 2.95 -11.04
N ASP A 214 27.34 2.58 -11.67
CA ASP A 214 27.32 1.69 -12.83
C ASP A 214 26.85 0.32 -12.34
N MET A 215 25.54 0.10 -12.40
CA MET A 215 24.95 -1.19 -12.12
C MET A 215 25.41 -2.14 -13.23
N GLU A 216 26.28 -3.10 -12.90
CA GLU A 216 26.55 -4.20 -13.81
C GLU A 216 25.20 -4.84 -14.19
N PRO A 217 24.94 -5.08 -15.48
CA PRO A 217 23.71 -5.75 -15.88
C PRO A 217 23.61 -7.06 -15.11
N GLN A 218 22.46 -7.29 -14.47
CA GLN A 218 22.23 -8.51 -13.70
C GLN A 218 22.64 -9.70 -14.56
N THR A 219 23.50 -10.56 -14.02
CA THR A 219 23.99 -11.74 -14.71
C THR A 219 22.78 -12.51 -15.22
N GLU A 220 22.67 -12.69 -16.55
CA GLU A 220 21.62 -13.53 -17.12
C GLU A 220 21.68 -14.89 -16.43
N VAL A 221 20.68 -15.21 -15.62
CA VAL A 221 20.60 -16.52 -14.98
C VAL A 221 20.35 -17.53 -16.11
N PRO A 222 21.33 -18.36 -16.49
CA PRO A 222 21.18 -19.21 -17.65
C PRO A 222 20.16 -20.29 -17.35
N GLY A 223 19.22 -20.49 -18.25
CA GLY A 223 18.27 -21.61 -18.19
C GLY A 223 16.81 -21.19 -18.30
N ASN A 224 15.96 -22.20 -18.36
CA ASN A 224 14.52 -22.07 -18.35
C ASN A 224 13.96 -22.67 -17.06
N LYS A 225 12.85 -22.11 -16.59
CA LYS A 225 12.01 -22.69 -15.55
C LYS A 225 10.65 -23.02 -16.11
N THR A 226 10.00 -24.02 -15.53
CA THR A 226 8.62 -24.38 -15.81
C THR A 226 7.81 -24.29 -14.54
N VAL A 227 6.78 -23.45 -14.57
CA VAL A 227 5.85 -23.25 -13.46
C VAL A 227 4.48 -23.79 -13.83
N ARG A 228 3.69 -24.18 -12.83
CA ARG A 228 2.27 -24.53 -13.03
C ARG A 228 1.43 -23.31 -12.70
N LEU A 229 0.76 -22.75 -13.71
CA LEU A 229 -0.15 -21.62 -13.56
C LEU A 229 -1.60 -22.13 -13.43
N VAL A 230 -2.22 -21.79 -12.31
CA VAL A 230 -3.61 -22.15 -11.99
C VAL A 230 -4.44 -20.87 -11.85
N VAL A 231 -5.61 -20.81 -12.47
CA VAL A 231 -6.58 -19.72 -12.27
C VAL A 231 -7.82 -20.29 -11.60
N GLU A 232 -8.18 -19.70 -10.46
CA GLU A 232 -9.30 -20.12 -9.64
C GLU A 232 -10.34 -19.00 -9.51
N CYS A 233 -11.61 -19.37 -9.45
CA CYS A 233 -12.68 -18.46 -9.06
C CYS A 233 -13.37 -18.94 -7.79
N ALA A 234 -13.06 -18.29 -6.67
CA ALA A 234 -13.65 -18.58 -5.36
C ALA A 234 -14.96 -17.80 -5.11
N GLN A 235 -15.66 -17.39 -6.17
CA GLN A 235 -16.89 -16.60 -6.05
C GLN A 235 -18.14 -17.48 -6.14
N PRO A 236 -19.22 -17.18 -5.39
CA PRO A 236 -20.44 -17.99 -5.40
C PRO A 236 -21.13 -18.12 -6.78
N TRP A 237 -20.85 -17.19 -7.69
CA TRP A 237 -21.43 -17.15 -9.04
C TRP A 237 -20.56 -17.85 -10.10
N CYS A 238 -19.40 -18.41 -9.72
CA CYS A 238 -18.58 -19.18 -10.63
C CYS A 238 -19.05 -20.64 -10.70
N LEU A 239 -19.32 -21.11 -11.93
CA LEU A 239 -19.78 -22.48 -12.20
C LEU A 239 -18.63 -23.49 -12.06
N GLU A 240 -17.42 -23.07 -12.43
CA GLU A 240 -16.19 -23.85 -12.32
C GLU A 240 -15.23 -23.14 -11.36
N LEU A 241 -14.67 -23.91 -10.41
CA LEU A 241 -13.74 -23.39 -9.41
C LEU A 241 -12.33 -23.20 -9.99
N GLN A 242 -11.91 -24.10 -10.88
CA GLN A 242 -10.61 -24.05 -11.55
C GLN A 242 -10.86 -23.79 -13.03
N LEU A 243 -10.50 -22.59 -13.48
CA LEU A 243 -10.75 -22.10 -14.84
C LEU A 243 -9.58 -22.36 -15.80
N TYR A 244 -8.39 -22.56 -15.24
CA TYR A 244 -7.17 -22.78 -16.00
C TYR A 244 -6.13 -23.53 -15.17
N ASP A 245 -5.39 -24.43 -15.82
CA ASP A 245 -4.32 -25.22 -15.20
C ASP A 245 -3.38 -25.75 -16.28
N ARG A 246 -2.24 -25.06 -16.42
CA ARG A 246 -1.22 -25.38 -17.44
C ARG A 246 0.18 -25.16 -16.90
N GLN A 247 1.12 -25.89 -17.49
CA GLN A 247 2.54 -25.61 -17.34
C GLN A 247 2.96 -24.53 -18.34
N VAL A 248 3.76 -23.59 -17.86
CA VAL A 248 4.28 -22.46 -18.63
C VAL A 248 5.80 -22.42 -18.44
N SER A 249 6.54 -22.47 -19.55
CA SER A 249 8.00 -22.39 -19.53
C SER A 249 8.48 -20.99 -19.87
N THR A 250 9.39 -20.46 -19.07
CA THR A 250 9.95 -19.10 -19.20
C THR A 250 11.45 -19.10 -18.87
N PRO A 251 12.21 -18.05 -19.23
CA PRO A 251 13.57 -17.87 -18.74
C PRO A 251 13.64 -17.91 -17.20
N ALA A 252 14.76 -18.37 -16.63
CA ALA A 252 14.90 -18.53 -15.17
C ALA A 252 14.65 -17.23 -14.39
N ALA A 253 15.05 -16.08 -14.93
CA ALA A 253 14.87 -14.77 -14.30
C ALA A 253 13.46 -14.14 -14.53
N ALA A 254 12.57 -14.80 -15.26
CA ALA A 254 11.27 -14.25 -15.64
C ALA A 254 10.36 -13.98 -14.41
N SER A 255 9.70 -12.83 -14.39
CA SER A 255 8.70 -12.48 -13.37
C SER A 255 7.39 -13.25 -13.56
N LEU A 256 6.47 -13.16 -12.60
CA LEU A 256 5.11 -13.66 -12.77
C LEU A 256 4.41 -12.96 -13.95
N LEU A 257 4.66 -11.67 -14.20
CA LEU A 257 4.11 -10.95 -15.36
C LEU A 257 4.59 -11.58 -16.68
N ASP A 258 5.86 -11.96 -16.77
CA ASP A 258 6.41 -12.65 -17.93
C ASP A 258 5.79 -14.04 -18.11
N VAL A 259 5.51 -14.75 -17.01
CA VAL A 259 4.75 -16.01 -17.04
C VAL A 259 3.35 -15.80 -17.60
N LEU A 260 2.66 -14.71 -17.25
CA LEU A 260 1.33 -14.41 -17.81
C LEU A 260 1.39 -14.12 -19.31
N TRP A 261 2.42 -13.37 -19.75
CA TRP A 261 2.63 -13.14 -21.19
C TRP A 261 2.95 -14.42 -21.95
N ALA A 262 3.79 -15.29 -21.38
CA ALA A 262 4.08 -16.60 -21.96
C ALA A 262 2.82 -17.48 -22.04
N ALA A 263 1.96 -17.46 -21.01
CA ALA A 263 0.69 -18.17 -21.04
C ALA A 263 -0.25 -17.66 -22.16
N THR A 264 -0.31 -16.34 -22.38
CA THR A 264 -1.07 -15.76 -23.51
C THR A 264 -0.49 -16.15 -24.87
N ALA A 265 0.84 -16.25 -25.00
CA ALA A 265 1.48 -16.70 -26.23
C ALA A 265 1.25 -18.20 -26.51
N GLN A 266 1.22 -19.02 -25.46
CA GLN A 266 0.98 -20.45 -25.54
C GLN A 266 -0.48 -20.80 -25.86
N GLU A 267 -1.45 -20.07 -25.30
CA GLU A 267 -2.88 -20.34 -25.47
C GLU A 267 -3.67 -19.05 -25.73
N PRO A 268 -4.22 -18.85 -26.95
CA PRO A 268 -4.92 -17.60 -27.32
C PRO A 268 -6.16 -17.27 -26.47
N HIS A 269 -6.72 -18.26 -25.77
CA HIS A 269 -7.84 -18.08 -24.84
C HIS A 269 -7.39 -17.46 -23.51
N PHE A 270 -6.13 -17.67 -23.10
CA PHE A 270 -5.57 -17.05 -21.91
C PHE A 270 -5.26 -15.58 -22.16
N LYS A 271 -6.12 -14.70 -21.65
CA LYS A 271 -5.95 -13.24 -21.71
C LYS A 271 -5.98 -12.65 -20.31
N PHE A 272 -5.21 -11.62 -20.09
CA PHE A 272 -5.22 -10.85 -18.86
C PHE A 272 -5.06 -9.36 -19.16
N ASP A 273 -5.53 -8.52 -18.24
CA ASP A 273 -5.30 -7.07 -18.30
C ASP A 273 -4.74 -6.59 -16.98
N THR A 274 -3.97 -5.51 -17.06
CA THR A 274 -3.39 -4.83 -15.91
C THR A 274 -3.73 -3.35 -15.94
N GLN A 275 -3.64 -2.72 -14.78
CA GLN A 275 -3.70 -1.28 -14.63
C GLN A 275 -2.40 -0.80 -13.99
N ASP A 276 -1.75 0.20 -14.59
CA ASP A 276 -0.57 0.81 -13.99
C ASP A 276 -0.92 1.42 -12.63
N THR A 277 -0.07 1.22 -11.63
CA THR A 277 -0.15 1.85 -10.32
C THR A 277 1.23 2.40 -9.91
N PRO A 278 1.32 3.31 -8.93
CA PRO A 278 2.62 3.73 -8.40
C PRO A 278 3.48 2.56 -7.89
N GLN A 279 2.87 1.41 -7.56
CA GLN A 279 3.53 0.19 -7.09
C GLN A 279 3.85 -0.79 -8.22
N GLY A 280 3.54 -0.47 -9.48
CA GLY A 280 3.69 -1.37 -10.62
C GLY A 280 2.36 -1.82 -11.22
N PRO A 281 2.37 -2.76 -12.19
CA PRO A 281 1.16 -3.22 -12.87
C PRO A 281 0.29 -4.06 -11.92
N TYR A 282 -0.95 -3.63 -11.73
CA TYR A 282 -1.94 -4.32 -10.90
C TYR A 282 -2.85 -5.17 -11.77
N LEU A 283 -2.98 -6.46 -11.45
CA LEU A 283 -3.79 -7.41 -12.22
C LEU A 283 -5.30 -7.13 -12.04
N THR A 284 -5.98 -6.76 -13.11
CA THR A 284 -7.41 -6.39 -13.09
C THR A 284 -8.30 -7.44 -13.73
N GLN A 285 -7.82 -8.18 -14.72
CA GLN A 285 -8.61 -9.17 -15.44
C GLN A 285 -7.79 -10.40 -15.78
N VAL A 286 -8.41 -11.59 -15.68
CA VAL A 286 -7.83 -12.86 -16.14
C VAL A 286 -8.96 -13.69 -16.76
N LEU A 287 -8.74 -14.27 -17.94
CA LEU A 287 -9.73 -15.06 -18.69
C LEU A 287 -11.07 -14.31 -18.93
N GLY A 288 -10.99 -12.99 -19.12
CA GLY A 288 -12.17 -12.13 -19.28
C GLY A 288 -12.96 -11.87 -17.98
N LEU A 289 -12.52 -12.40 -16.83
CA LEU A 289 -13.12 -12.11 -15.53
C LEU A 289 -12.46 -10.90 -14.89
N GLU A 290 -13.22 -9.82 -14.76
CA GLU A 290 -12.77 -8.55 -14.22
C GLU A 290 -12.94 -8.49 -12.69
N ALA A 291 -11.86 -8.15 -12.00
CA ALA A 291 -11.88 -7.75 -10.60
C ALA A 291 -12.52 -6.37 -10.45
N ARG A 292 -13.58 -6.27 -9.65
CA ARG A 292 -14.33 -5.02 -9.45
C ARG A 292 -14.26 -4.55 -8.01
N GLN A 293 -13.80 -3.33 -7.83
CA GLN A 293 -13.66 -2.71 -6.53
C GLN A 293 -15.02 -2.47 -5.86
N GLU A 294 -16.06 -2.14 -6.64
CA GLU A 294 -17.44 -1.96 -6.14
C GLU A 294 -18.02 -3.27 -5.59
N LYS A 295 -17.57 -4.41 -6.15
CA LYS A 295 -17.98 -5.75 -5.69
C LYS A 295 -17.06 -6.32 -4.61
N ARG A 296 -15.96 -5.61 -4.28
CA ARG A 296 -14.88 -6.05 -3.39
C ARG A 296 -14.23 -7.35 -3.85
N ASN A 297 -14.00 -7.48 -5.15
CA ASN A 297 -13.35 -8.64 -5.74
C ASN A 297 -12.00 -8.26 -6.38
N TYR A 298 -10.98 -9.09 -6.18
CA TYR A 298 -9.59 -8.88 -6.63
C TYR A 298 -8.95 -10.20 -7.02
N TRP A 299 -7.91 -10.10 -7.85
CA TRP A 299 -7.03 -11.22 -8.14
C TRP A 299 -5.98 -11.35 -7.03
N GLN A 300 -6.20 -12.32 -6.16
CA GLN A 300 -5.25 -12.70 -5.14
C GLN A 300 -4.17 -13.58 -5.77
N LEU A 301 -2.91 -13.21 -5.52
CA LEU A 301 -1.74 -13.94 -6.00
C LEU A 301 -1.26 -14.88 -4.89
N LEU A 302 -1.14 -16.17 -5.18
CA LEU A 302 -0.71 -17.18 -4.22
C LEU A 302 0.34 -18.10 -4.84
N THR A 303 1.16 -18.69 -3.99
CA THR A 303 1.91 -19.91 -4.28
C THR A 303 1.29 -21.10 -3.55
N ALA A 304 1.41 -22.31 -4.10
CA ALA A 304 0.89 -23.52 -3.46
C ALA A 304 1.53 -23.75 -2.07
N PRO A 305 0.76 -24.23 -1.07
CA PRO A 305 -0.63 -24.69 -1.18
C PRO A 305 -1.69 -23.59 -1.17
N SER A 306 -1.41 -22.40 -0.61
CA SER A 306 -2.27 -21.19 -0.65
C SER A 306 -1.59 -20.01 0.07
N THR A 307 -0.28 -19.87 -0.06
CA THR A 307 0.49 -18.80 0.60
C THR A 307 0.40 -17.53 -0.23
N PRO A 308 -0.13 -16.40 0.30
CA PRO A 308 -0.21 -15.16 -0.45
C PRO A 308 1.18 -14.62 -0.80
N LEU A 309 1.33 -14.14 -2.03
CA LEU A 309 2.52 -13.42 -2.44
C LEU A 309 2.54 -12.04 -1.78
N LEU A 310 3.74 -11.58 -1.43
CA LEU A 310 3.97 -10.27 -0.82
C LEU A 310 4.38 -9.20 -1.84
N THR A 311 4.74 -9.62 -3.06
CA THR A 311 5.21 -8.74 -4.14
C THR A 311 4.25 -8.72 -5.33
N SER A 312 4.44 -7.75 -6.23
CA SER A 312 3.60 -7.59 -7.41
C SER A 312 3.88 -8.66 -8.47
N ILE A 313 3.02 -8.75 -9.48
CA ILE A 313 3.26 -9.63 -10.64
C ILE A 313 4.56 -9.28 -11.39
N ALA A 314 5.00 -8.02 -11.37
CA ALA A 314 6.22 -7.59 -12.04
C ALA A 314 7.49 -7.90 -11.24
N ASP A 315 7.38 -7.97 -9.91
CA ASP A 315 8.55 -8.11 -9.03
C ASP A 315 8.77 -9.54 -8.56
N TYR A 316 7.71 -10.36 -8.52
CA TYR A 316 7.79 -11.74 -8.07
C TYR A 316 8.44 -12.64 -9.12
N ILE A 317 9.58 -13.25 -8.78
CA ILE A 317 10.28 -14.24 -9.61
C ILE A 317 10.00 -15.63 -9.05
N PRO A 318 9.16 -16.46 -9.69
CA PRO A 318 8.86 -17.81 -9.21
C PRO A 318 10.04 -18.76 -9.40
N HIS A 319 10.11 -19.79 -8.57
CA HIS A 319 11.08 -20.88 -8.66
C HIS A 319 10.66 -21.92 -9.71
N ASP A 320 11.62 -22.74 -10.15
CA ASP A 320 11.31 -23.86 -11.04
C ASP A 320 10.42 -24.91 -10.34
N GLY A 321 9.40 -25.40 -11.05
CA GLY A 321 8.40 -26.32 -10.52
C GLY A 321 7.35 -25.68 -9.60
N GLU A 322 7.44 -24.37 -9.32
CA GLU A 322 6.50 -23.68 -8.46
C GLU A 322 5.08 -23.66 -9.04
N THR A 323 4.07 -23.73 -8.17
CA THR A 323 2.66 -23.60 -8.57
C THR A 323 2.14 -22.24 -8.17
N LEU A 324 1.79 -21.44 -9.17
CA LEU A 324 1.28 -20.08 -9.04
C LEU A 324 -0.24 -20.10 -9.21
N ILE A 325 -0.96 -19.51 -8.27
CA ILE A 325 -2.42 -19.53 -8.24
C ILE A 325 -2.92 -18.09 -8.30
N LEU A 326 -3.69 -17.78 -9.33
CA LEU A 326 -4.44 -16.54 -9.47
C LEU A 326 -5.89 -16.80 -9.04
N ARG A 327 -6.27 -16.34 -7.85
CA ARG A 327 -7.61 -16.60 -7.29
C ARG A 327 -8.45 -15.33 -7.30
N LEU A 328 -9.62 -15.36 -7.95
CA LEU A 328 -10.60 -14.28 -7.82
C LEU A 328 -11.27 -14.34 -6.45
N SER A 329 -10.75 -13.55 -5.52
CA SER A 329 -11.13 -13.52 -4.11
C SER A 329 -12.01 -12.30 -3.80
N LYS A 330 -12.76 -12.39 -2.70
CA LYS A 330 -13.55 -11.28 -2.14
C LYS A 330 -12.95 -10.83 -0.81
N TRP A 331 -12.99 -9.53 -0.49
CA TRP A 331 -12.60 -9.00 0.83
C TRP A 331 -13.72 -8.29 1.56
#